data_AF-A0A8T5MGX1-F1
#
_entry.id   AF-A0A8T5MGX1-F1
#
_cell.length_a   1.000
_cell.length_b   1.000
_cell.length_c   1.000
_cell.angle_alpha   90.00
_cell.angle_beta   90.00
_cell.angle_gamma   90.00
#
_symmetry.space_group_name_H-M   'P 1'
#
loop_
_entity.id
_entity.type
_entity.pdbx_description
1 polymer ?
#
loop_
_entity_poly.entity_id
_entity_poly.type
_entity_poly.pdbx_seq_one_letter_code
_entity_poly.pdbx_strand_id
1 'polypeptide(L)'
;GVFGSIVDKASFRDQNVYYKPKFNVVSIFIYNLLWWLVLISISVALINMLPVGIFDGGRFFYLTILGITKSKKVAERAFVISTYFFLMILIALMLFWVKSFFG
;
A
#
# COMPACT_ATOMS: atom_id res chain seq x y z
N GLY A 1 -14.01 23.49 -34.67
CA GLY A 1 -14.52 22.21 -35.21
C GLY A 1 -15.43 21.57 -34.19
N VAL A 2 -16.53 20.97 -34.64
CA VAL A 2 -17.60 20.39 -33.78
C VAL A 2 -17.05 19.40 -32.73
N PHE A 3 -15.95 18.71 -33.05
CA PHE A 3 -15.21 17.85 -32.12
C PHE A 3 -14.57 18.59 -30.93
N GLY A 4 -14.03 19.80 -31.12
CA GLY A 4 -13.44 20.60 -30.05
C GLY A 4 -14.49 21.08 -29.03
N SER A 5 -15.70 21.42 -29.49
CA SER A 5 -16.80 21.85 -28.61
C SER A 5 -17.40 20.72 -27.76
N ILE A 6 -17.28 19.47 -28.21
CA ILE A 6 -17.75 18.30 -27.45
C ILE A 6 -16.71 17.92 -26.39
N VAL A 7 -15.42 18.01 -26.74
CA VAL A 7 -14.31 17.78 -25.81
C VAL A 7 -14.28 18.84 -24.70
N ASP A 8 -14.52 20.12 -25.01
CA ASP A 8 -14.60 21.18 -24.01
C ASP A 8 -15.77 20.99 -23.03
N LYS A 9 -16.92 20.49 -23.51
CA LYS A 9 -18.09 20.16 -22.67
C LYS A 9 -17.91 18.90 -21.82
N ALA A 10 -17.03 17.98 -22.23
CA ALA A 10 -16.65 16.79 -21.46
C ALA A 10 -15.52 17.07 -20.47
N SER A 11 -14.78 18.18 -20.64
CA SER A 11 -13.80 18.63 -19.65
C SER A 11 -14.55 19.29 -18.48
N PHE A 12 -14.73 18.55 -17.40
CA PHE A 12 -15.21 19.04 -16.12
C PHE A 12 -14.21 20.08 -15.60
N ARG A 13 -14.39 21.34 -16.01
CA ARG A 13 -13.48 22.46 -15.70
C ARG A 13 -13.62 23.05 -14.30
N ASP A 14 -14.57 22.57 -13.51
CA ASP A 14 -14.68 22.99 -12.11
C ASP A 14 -14.24 21.85 -11.19
N GLN A 15 -12.95 21.86 -10.85
CA GLN A 15 -12.47 21.12 -9.69
C GLN A 15 -13.17 21.69 -8.45
N ASN A 16 -14.27 21.07 -8.04
CA ASN A 16 -15.00 21.34 -6.79
C ASN A 16 -14.15 21.09 -5.52
N VAL A 17 -12.85 20.85 -5.68
CA VAL A 17 -11.85 20.66 -4.62
C VAL A 17 -11.30 22.01 -4.13
N TYR A 18 -11.54 23.12 -4.85
CA TYR A 18 -11.16 24.46 -4.39
C TYR A 18 -12.14 25.02 -3.35
N TYR A 19 -12.21 24.38 -2.18
CA TYR A 19 -12.86 24.96 -1.01
C TYR A 19 -12.00 26.11 -0.47
N LYS A 20 -12.51 27.34 -0.46
CA LYS A 20 -11.88 28.47 0.26
C LYS A 20 -12.33 28.41 1.72
N PRO A 21 -11.47 27.96 2.66
CA PRO A 21 -11.89 27.81 4.04
C PRO A 21 -12.17 29.16 4.69
N LYS A 22 -13.32 29.26 5.37
CA LYS A 22 -13.64 30.42 6.24
C LYS A 22 -12.70 30.51 7.45
N PHE A 23 -12.13 29.38 7.88
CA PHE A 23 -11.16 29.26 8.98
C PHE A 23 -9.85 28.62 8.47
N ASN A 24 -8.99 29.42 7.83
CA ASN A 24 -7.82 28.95 7.09
C ASN A 24 -6.92 27.99 7.89
N VAL A 25 -6.60 28.35 9.14
CA VAL A 25 -5.68 27.56 10.00
C VAL A 25 -6.28 26.22 10.46
N VAL A 26 -7.55 26.19 10.84
CA VAL A 26 -8.20 24.96 11.31
C VAL A 26 -8.44 24.01 10.15
N SER A 27 -8.88 24.53 8.99
CA SER A 27 -9.11 23.70 7.81
C SER A 27 -7.84 23.06 7.27
N ILE A 28 -6.70 23.78 7.23
CA ILE A 28 -5.44 23.19 6.77
C ILE A 28 -4.92 22.12 7.73
N PHE A 29 -5.10 22.33 9.04
CA PHE A 29 -4.74 21.33 10.06
C PHE A 29 -5.55 20.05 9.90
N ILE A 30 -6.89 20.15 9.80
CA ILE A 30 -7.77 18.99 9.63
C ILE A 30 -7.50 18.26 8.32
N TYR A 31 -7.28 19.01 7.23
CA TYR A 31 -6.89 18.42 5.94
C TYR A 31 -5.60 17.59 6.07
N ASN A 32 -4.54 18.18 6.63
CA ASN A 32 -3.28 17.48 6.82
C ASN A 32 -3.44 16.28 7.75
N LEU A 33 -4.21 16.40 8.83
CA LEU A 33 -4.47 15.31 9.77
C LEU A 33 -5.16 14.12 9.09
N LEU A 34 -6.20 14.38 8.30
CA LEU A 34 -6.87 13.33 7.54
C LEU A 34 -5.92 12.68 6.53
N TRP A 35 -5.05 13.47 5.92
CA TRP A 35 -4.05 12.96 4.99
C TRP A 35 -2.98 12.09 5.65
N TRP A 36 -2.52 12.51 6.84
CA TRP A 36 -1.67 11.67 7.69
C TRP A 36 -2.36 10.37 8.09
N LEU A 37 -3.63 10.41 8.46
CA LEU A 37 -4.39 9.21 8.82
C LEU A 37 -4.46 8.25 7.64
N VAL A 38 -4.81 8.74 6.45
CA VAL A 38 -4.83 7.91 5.22
C VAL A 38 -3.48 7.27 4.97
N LEU A 39 -2.39 8.05 5.03
CA LEU A 39 -1.04 7.53 4.82
C LEU A 39 -0.69 6.43 5.82
N ILE A 40 -0.92 6.66 7.11
CA ILE A 40 -0.64 5.67 8.17
C ILE A 40 -1.49 4.42 7.99
N SER A 41 -2.79 4.56 7.73
CA SER A 41 -3.68 3.43 7.52
C SER A 41 -3.26 2.58 6.32
N ILE A 42 -2.88 3.21 5.21
CA ILE A 42 -2.37 2.49 4.03
C ILE A 42 -1.04 1.81 4.36
N SER A 43 -0.11 2.48 5.04
CA SER A 43 1.17 1.88 5.44
C SER A 43 0.98 0.64 6.30
N VAL A 44 0.12 0.71 7.32
CA VAL A 44 -0.19 -0.44 8.18
C VAL A 44 -0.86 -1.56 7.39
N ALA A 45 -1.81 -1.23 6.52
CA ALA A 45 -2.47 -2.21 5.67
C ALA A 45 -1.47 -2.93 4.73
N LEU A 46 -0.53 -2.21 4.13
CA LEU A 46 0.50 -2.77 3.27
C LEU A 46 1.43 -3.73 4.03
N ILE A 47 1.90 -3.32 5.22
CA ILE A 47 2.75 -4.18 6.07
C ILE A 47 1.99 -5.43 6.49
N ASN A 48 0.74 -5.30 6.92
CA ASN A 48 -0.08 -6.45 7.32
C ASN A 48 -0.46 -7.36 6.14
N MET A 49 -0.45 -6.88 4.90
CA MET A 49 -0.70 -7.69 3.71
C MET A 49 0.54 -8.39 3.16
N LEU A 50 1.72 -8.23 3.79
CA LEU A 50 2.90 -9.00 3.41
C LEU A 50 2.67 -10.50 3.66
N PRO A 51 3.16 -11.38 2.77
CA PRO A 51 2.95 -12.83 2.87
C PRO A 51 3.95 -13.47 3.84
N VAL A 52 3.94 -12.99 5.08
CA VAL A 52 4.77 -13.45 6.20
C VAL A 52 3.83 -14.02 7.26
N GLY A 53 4.20 -15.16 7.87
CA GLY A 53 3.27 -15.88 8.73
C GLY A 53 2.77 -15.17 9.99
N ILE A 54 3.48 -14.13 10.45
CA ILE A 54 3.04 -13.31 11.60
C ILE A 54 1.96 -12.28 11.23
N PHE A 55 1.83 -11.94 9.94
CA PHE A 55 0.89 -10.93 9.44
C PHE A 55 -0.35 -11.59 8.83
N ASP A 56 -1.47 -10.85 8.77
CA ASP A 56 -2.74 -11.34 8.21
C ASP A 56 -2.61 -11.75 6.72
N GLY A 57 -1.76 -11.05 5.97
CA GLY A 57 -1.41 -11.33 4.58
C GLY A 57 -0.77 -12.70 4.38
N GLY A 58 -0.10 -13.26 5.40
CA GLY A 58 0.41 -14.61 5.36
C GLY A 58 -0.69 -15.66 5.22
N ARG A 59 -1.76 -15.54 6.02
CA ARG A 59 -2.92 -16.44 5.93
C ARG A 59 -3.68 -16.24 4.62
N PHE A 60 -3.83 -14.98 4.19
CA PHE A 60 -4.44 -14.67 2.90
C PHE A 60 -3.67 -15.33 1.76
N PHE A 61 -2.35 -15.18 1.70
CA PHE A 61 -1.48 -15.83 0.73
C PHE A 61 -1.61 -17.36 0.76
N TYR A 62 -1.57 -17.98 1.94
CA TYR A 62 -1.76 -19.42 2.08
C TYR A 62 -3.09 -19.88 1.48
N LEU A 63 -4.20 -19.19 1.80
CA LEU A 63 -5.52 -19.52 1.27
C LEU A 63 -5.61 -19.29 -0.24
N THR A 64 -5.00 -18.23 -0.78
CA THR A 64 -4.91 -17.99 -2.22
C THR A 64 -4.19 -19.14 -2.93
N ILE A 65 -3.03 -19.57 -2.43
CA ILE A 65 -2.30 -20.71 -3.01
C ILE A 65 -3.07 -22.01 -2.86
N LEU A 66 -3.75 -22.21 -1.73
CA LEU A 66 -4.62 -23.37 -1.51
C LEU A 66 -5.80 -23.37 -2.50
N GLY A 67 -6.44 -22.23 -2.74
CA GLY A 67 -7.54 -22.09 -3.68
C GLY A 67 -7.13 -22.36 -5.13
N ILE A 68 -5.95 -21.90 -5.52
CA ILE A 68 -5.39 -22.09 -6.87
C ILE A 68 -4.90 -23.54 -7.07
N THR A 69 -4.12 -24.06 -6.13
CA THR A 69 -3.42 -25.36 -6.29
C THR A 69 -4.27 -26.54 -5.81
N LYS A 70 -5.28 -26.30 -4.96
CA LYS A 70 -6.10 -27.31 -4.27
C LYS A 70 -5.31 -28.33 -3.43
N SER A 71 -4.02 -28.07 -3.20
CA SER A 71 -3.11 -28.96 -2.48
C SER A 71 -2.55 -28.29 -1.23
N LYS A 72 -2.89 -28.84 -0.06
CA LYS A 72 -2.39 -28.35 1.23
C LYS A 72 -0.87 -28.40 1.33
N LYS A 73 -0.24 -29.46 0.82
CA LYS A 73 1.22 -29.63 0.85
C LYS A 73 1.95 -28.53 0.08
N VAL A 74 1.39 -28.08 -1.05
CA VAL A 74 2.00 -27.02 -1.86
C VAL A 74 1.80 -25.66 -1.19
N ALA A 75 0.60 -25.39 -0.68
CA ALA A 75 0.31 -24.14 0.03
C ALA A 75 1.20 -23.96 1.28
N GLU A 76 1.40 -25.03 2.06
CA GLU A 76 2.26 -25.00 3.24
C GLU A 76 3.73 -24.75 2.87
N ARG A 77 4.25 -25.45 1.86
CA ARG A 77 5.62 -25.20 1.36
C ARG A 77 5.78 -23.78 0.84
N ALA A 78 4.85 -23.29 0.02
CA ALA A 78 4.89 -21.93 -0.51
C ALA A 78 4.86 -20.88 0.60
N PHE A 79 4.05 -21.09 1.64
CA PHE A 79 3.96 -20.21 2.80
C PHE A 79 5.26 -20.16 3.62
N VAL A 80 5.87 -21.31 3.86
CA VAL A 80 7.18 -21.41 4.55
C VAL A 80 8.27 -20.75 3.72
N ILE A 81 8.33 -21.03 2.41
CA ILE A 81 9.30 -20.42 1.48
C ILE A 81 9.14 -18.90 1.46
N SER A 82 7.91 -18.39 1.36
CA SER A 82 7.63 -16.95 1.37
C SER A 82 8.14 -16.30 2.66
N THR A 83 7.86 -16.90 3.82
CA THR A 83 8.30 -16.37 5.12
C THR A 83 9.83 -16.29 5.21
N TYR A 84 10.54 -17.36 4.84
CA TYR A 84 12.01 -17.36 4.85
C TYR A 84 12.61 -16.41 3.80
N PHE A 85 11.99 -16.28 2.63
CA PHE A 85 12.42 -15.36 1.60
C PHE A 85 12.34 -13.90 2.08
N PHE A 86 11.23 -13.51 2.71
CA PHE A 86 11.09 -12.18 3.30
C PHE A 86 12.09 -11.93 4.43
N LEU A 87 12.33 -12.92 5.30
CA LEU A 87 13.33 -12.81 6.36
C LEU A 87 14.75 -12.64 5.78
N MET A 88 15.08 -13.37 4.71
CA MET A 88 16.35 -13.24 4.01
C MET A 88 16.54 -11.84 3.43
N ILE A 89 15.52 -11.30 2.77
CA ILE A 89 15.55 -9.92 2.23
C ILE A 89 15.73 -8.91 3.36
N LEU A 90 15.01 -9.07 4.48
CA LEU A 90 15.12 -8.20 5.64
C LEU A 90 16.56 -8.18 6.17
N ILE A 91 17.17 -9.35 6.36
CA ILE A 91 18.56 -9.48 6.83
C ILE A 91 19.52 -8.84 5.83
N ALA A 92 19.35 -9.09 4.52
CA ALA A 92 20.18 -8.49 3.48
C ALA A 92 20.08 -6.94 3.50
N LEU A 93 18.88 -6.41 3.67
CA LEU A 93 18.63 -4.98 3.81
C LEU A 93 19.31 -4.41 5.06
N MET A 94 19.20 -5.09 6.20
CA MET A 94 19.88 -4.68 7.44
C MET A 94 21.41 -4.66 7.28
N LEU A 95 21.98 -5.67 6.62
CA LEU A 95 23.42 -5.73 6.34
C LEU A 95 23.87 -4.60 5.40
N PHE A 96 23.09 -4.32 4.35
CA PHE A 96 23.37 -3.20 3.45
C PHE A 96 23.30 -1.86 4.17
N TRP A 97 22.26 -1.69 5.01
CA TRP A 97 22.09 -0.50 5.83
C TRP A 97 23.27 -0.31 6.78
N VAL A 98 23.64 -1.33 7.56
CA VAL A 98 24.81 -1.27 8.46
C VAL A 98 26.08 -0.92 7.69
N LYS A 99 26.34 -1.56 6.54
CA LYS A 99 27.50 -1.24 5.70
C LYS A 99 27.49 0.23 5.25
N SER A 100 26.33 0.80 4.94
CA SER A 100 26.21 2.21 4.55
C SER A 100 26.51 3.20 5.69
N PHE A 101 26.43 2.77 6.95
CA PHE A 101 26.78 3.62 8.10
C PHE A 101 28.26 3.57 8.47
N PHE A 102 28.91 2.44 8.21
CA PHE A 102 30.32 2.22 8.55
C PHE A 102 31.28 2.32 7.36
N GLY A 103 30.76 2.50 6.15
CA GLY A 103 31.51 2.65 4.89
C GLY A 103 31.54 4.08 4.38
#